data_AF-A0A7S0WA07-F1
#
_entry.id   AF-A0A7S0WA07-F1
#
_cell.length_a   1.000
_cell.length_b   1.000
_cell.length_c   1.000
_cell.angle_alpha   90.00
_cell.angle_beta   90.00
_cell.angle_gamma   90.00
#
_symmetry.space_group_name_H-M   'P 1'
#
loop_
_entity.id
_entity.type
_entity.pdbx_description
1 polymer ?
#
loop_
_entity_poly.entity_id
_entity_poly.type
_entity_poly.pdbx_seq_one_letter_code
_entity_poly.pdbx_strand_id
1 'polypeptide(L)'
;KEIVFQNYLGIGVDAQAALRFHQTRNSRPQLFFSAMTNKLLYGVFGAKDFLEHSCAGLHKNIRIYADGVRQTIPPEAEGIILLNINSFAGGVRMWERDGSYGMSSMQDGMVDIVVV
;
A
#
# COMPACT_ATOMS: atom_id res chain seq x y z
N LYS A 1 20.37 6.24 5.88
CA LYS A 1 19.85 6.21 4.49
C LYS A 1 18.52 6.94 4.53
N GLU A 2 18.36 7.99 3.76
CA GLU A 2 17.11 8.76 3.71
C GLU A 2 16.16 8.13 2.69
N ILE A 3 14.87 8.07 3.00
CA ILE A 3 13.82 7.60 2.10
C ILE A 3 12.82 8.74 1.97
N VAL A 4 12.54 9.16 0.74
CA VAL A 4 11.58 10.22 0.42
C VAL A 4 10.51 9.62 -0.49
N PHE A 5 9.24 9.84 -0.16
CA PHE A 5 8.09 9.50 -0.99
C PHE A 5 7.16 10.71 -1.13
N GLN A 6 6.50 10.82 -2.28
CA GLN A 6 5.63 11.98 -2.58
C GLN A 6 4.14 11.63 -2.57
N ASN A 7 3.81 10.38 -2.87
CA ASN A 7 2.42 9.94 -3.01
C ASN A 7 2.05 9.03 -1.84
N TYR A 8 2.55 7.80 -1.87
CA TYR A 8 2.38 6.85 -0.78
C TYR A 8 3.59 5.94 -0.67
N LEU A 9 3.70 5.29 0.48
CA LEU A 9 4.64 4.22 0.76
C LEU A 9 3.88 3.02 1.30
N GLY A 10 3.97 1.89 0.61
CA GLY A 10 3.34 0.64 1.00
C GLY A 10 4.31 -0.32 1.69
N ILE A 11 3.83 -1.03 2.70
CA ILE A 11 4.51 -2.11 3.41
C ILE A 11 3.56 -3.31 3.44
N GLY A 12 4.08 -4.52 3.26
CA GLY A 12 3.28 -5.75 3.27
C GLY A 12 2.72 -6.08 1.88
N VAL A 13 1.45 -6.47 1.81
CA VAL A 13 0.83 -7.09 0.62
C VAL A 13 0.91 -6.22 -0.65
N ASP A 14 0.77 -4.88 -0.54
CA ASP A 14 0.95 -3.97 -1.68
C ASP A 14 2.40 -3.98 -2.20
N ALA A 15 3.37 -3.90 -1.30
CA ALA A 15 4.79 -3.93 -1.66
C ALA A 15 5.18 -5.29 -2.28
N GLN A 16 4.58 -6.38 -1.81
CA GLN A 16 4.77 -7.71 -2.35
C GLN A 16 4.23 -7.83 -3.79
N ALA A 17 3.05 -7.27 -4.06
CA ALA A 17 2.46 -7.24 -5.39
C ALA A 17 3.30 -6.38 -6.35
N ALA A 18 3.75 -5.21 -5.90
CA ALA A 18 4.64 -4.33 -6.66
C ALA A 18 5.98 -5.00 -6.98
N LEU A 19 6.55 -5.76 -6.02
CA LEU A 19 7.78 -6.51 -6.22
C LEU A 19 7.61 -7.63 -7.26
N ARG A 20 6.53 -8.43 -7.16
CA ARG A 20 6.21 -9.50 -8.14
C ARG A 20 5.98 -8.92 -9.53
N PHE A 21 5.28 -7.80 -9.63
CA PHE A 21 5.09 -7.06 -10.88
C PHE A 21 6.44 -6.64 -11.47
N HIS A 22 7.31 -6.02 -10.68
CA HIS A 22 8.63 -5.58 -11.12
C HIS A 22 9.51 -6.74 -11.61
N GLN A 23 9.61 -7.82 -10.84
CA GLN A 23 10.38 -9.01 -11.19
C GLN A 23 9.85 -9.69 -12.46
N THR A 24 8.52 -9.78 -12.62
CA THR A 24 7.92 -10.35 -13.82
C THR A 24 8.16 -9.46 -15.03
N ARG A 25 8.11 -8.14 -14.88
CA ARG A 25 8.42 -7.20 -15.95
C ARG A 25 9.87 -7.33 -16.43
N ASN A 26 10.81 -7.49 -15.51
CA ASN A 26 12.22 -7.65 -15.87
C ASN A 26 12.49 -8.99 -16.55
N SER A 27 11.82 -10.07 -16.13
CA SER A 27 12.03 -11.42 -16.70
C SER A 27 11.23 -11.70 -17.97
N ARG A 28 10.08 -11.05 -18.16
CA ARG A 28 9.15 -11.25 -19.29
C ARG A 28 8.62 -9.93 -19.85
N PRO A 29 9.50 -9.04 -20.36
CA PRO A 29 9.09 -7.70 -20.81
C PRO A 29 8.04 -7.72 -21.94
N GLN A 30 8.00 -8.78 -22.75
CA GLN A 30 7.01 -8.97 -23.81
C GLN A 30 5.57 -9.05 -23.32
N LEU A 31 5.32 -9.30 -22.02
CA LEU A 31 3.98 -9.27 -21.44
C LEU A 31 3.51 -7.84 -21.12
N PHE A 32 4.40 -6.85 -21.11
CA PHE A 32 4.15 -5.48 -20.64
C PHE A 32 4.16 -4.46 -21.81
N PHE A 33 3.47 -4.81 -22.89
CA PHE A 33 3.49 -4.07 -24.16
C PHE A 33 2.44 -2.95 -24.25
N SER A 34 1.51 -2.85 -23.30
CA SER A 34 0.50 -1.79 -23.28
C SER A 34 0.09 -1.40 -21.87
N ALA A 35 -0.45 -0.18 -21.71
CA ALA A 35 -0.99 0.28 -20.43
C ALA A 35 -2.14 -0.62 -19.93
N MET A 36 -2.96 -1.16 -20.83
CA MET A 36 -4.04 -2.08 -20.48
C MET A 36 -3.49 -3.39 -19.93
N THR A 37 -2.51 -4.00 -20.61
CA THR A 37 -1.88 -5.24 -20.15
C THR A 37 -1.17 -5.05 -18.82
N ASN A 38 -0.51 -3.91 -18.62
CA ASN A 38 0.13 -3.57 -17.35
C ASN A 38 -0.89 -3.51 -16.21
N LYS A 39 -2.03 -2.83 -16.40
CA LYS A 39 -3.09 -2.75 -15.39
C LYS A 39 -3.67 -4.12 -15.06
N LEU A 40 -3.95 -4.94 -16.09
CA LEU A 40 -4.47 -6.30 -15.90
C LEU A 40 -3.50 -7.17 -15.11
N LEU A 41 -2.21 -7.19 -15.48
CA LEU A 41 -1.21 -7.98 -14.77
C LEU A 41 -1.03 -7.52 -13.32
N TYR A 42 -1.03 -6.21 -13.06
CA TYR A 42 -0.97 -5.69 -11.70
C TYR A 42 -2.17 -6.16 -10.87
N GLY A 43 -3.38 -6.12 -11.44
CA GLY A 43 -4.58 -6.63 -10.79
C GLY A 43 -4.51 -8.13 -10.47
N VAL A 44 -3.96 -8.94 -11.39
CA VAL A 44 -3.77 -10.38 -11.17
C VAL A 44 -2.78 -10.65 -10.03
N PHE A 45 -1.67 -9.91 -9.97
CA PHE A 45 -0.70 -10.08 -8.87
C PHE A 45 -1.28 -9.64 -7.53
N GLY A 46 -1.99 -8.52 -7.46
CA GLY A 46 -2.68 -8.10 -6.25
C GLY A 46 -3.70 -9.13 -5.76
N ALA A 47 -4.53 -9.67 -6.67
CA ALA A 47 -5.50 -10.71 -6.31
C ALA A 47 -4.83 -12.01 -5.83
N LYS A 48 -3.70 -12.39 -6.44
CA LYS A 48 -2.94 -13.57 -6.03
C LYS A 48 -2.37 -13.40 -4.62
N ASP A 49 -1.76 -12.25 -4.33
CA ASP A 49 -1.11 -12.01 -3.04
C ASP A 49 -2.12 -11.91 -1.90
N PHE A 50 -3.32 -11.40 -2.19
CA PHE A 50 -4.46 -11.41 -1.27
C PHE A 50 -4.96 -12.83 -0.97
N LEU A 51 -5.09 -13.69 -1.99
CA LEU A 51 -5.53 -15.08 -1.79
C LEU A 51 -4.48 -15.95 -1.08
N GLU A 52 -3.20 -15.67 -1.30
CA GLU A 52 -2.09 -16.40 -0.67
C GLU A 52 -1.84 -15.97 0.78
N HIS A 53 -2.50 -14.92 1.27
CA HIS A 53 -2.25 -14.33 2.59
C HIS A 53 -0.75 -14.12 2.85
N SER A 54 -0.07 -13.61 1.81
CA SER A 54 1.40 -13.60 1.73
C SER A 54 2.07 -12.76 2.83
N CYS A 55 1.32 -11.87 3.48
CA CYS A 55 1.80 -10.98 4.54
C CYS A 55 1.02 -11.18 5.85
N ALA A 56 0.38 -12.34 6.04
CA ALA A 56 -0.35 -12.67 7.26
C ALA A 56 0.50 -12.51 8.53
N GLY A 57 -0.13 -11.99 9.58
CA GLY A 57 0.54 -11.78 10.87
C GLY A 57 1.47 -10.56 10.88
N LEU A 58 1.27 -9.58 10.00
CA LEU A 58 2.04 -8.34 9.90
C LEU A 58 2.24 -7.66 11.27
N HIS A 59 1.17 -7.63 12.08
CA HIS A 59 1.14 -7.08 13.44
C HIS A 59 2.16 -7.70 14.42
N LYS A 60 2.66 -8.91 14.14
CA LYS A 60 3.68 -9.58 14.98
C LYS A 60 5.08 -9.06 14.70
N ASN A 61 5.31 -8.55 13.48
CA ASN A 61 6.61 -8.14 12.98
C ASN A 61 6.79 -6.62 12.98
N ILE A 62 5.69 -5.87 12.93
CA ILE A 62 5.70 -4.41 12.78
C ILE A 62 5.01 -3.74 13.98
N ARG A 63 5.53 -2.58 14.39
CA ARG A 63 4.89 -1.69 15.35
C ARG A 63 4.81 -0.30 14.73
N ILE A 64 3.66 0.34 14.82
CA ILE A 64 3.45 1.72 14.38
C ILE A 64 3.40 2.62 15.60
N TYR A 65 4.11 3.73 15.53
CA TYR A 65 4.03 4.84 16.47
C TYR A 65 3.70 6.10 15.66
N ALA A 66 2.53 6.69 15.92
CA ALA A 66 2.11 7.96 15.34
C ALA A 66 2.14 9.01 16.45
N ASP A 67 2.92 10.08 16.26
CA ASP A 67 3.10 11.15 17.24
C ASP A 67 3.48 10.66 18.64
N GLY A 68 4.33 9.62 18.70
CA GLY A 68 4.77 9.00 19.95
C GLY A 68 3.77 8.01 20.57
N VAL A 69 2.56 7.90 20.03
CA VAL A 69 1.51 6.98 20.49
C VAL A 69 1.54 5.69 19.67
N ARG A 70 1.61 4.55 20.37
CA ARG A 70 1.57 3.23 19.73
C ARG A 70 0.17 2.97 19.16
N GLN A 71 0.13 2.64 17.87
CA GLN A 71 -1.10 2.25 17.18
C GLN A 71 -1.27 0.73 17.18
N THR A 72 -2.52 0.27 17.25
CA THR A 72 -2.86 -1.15 17.15
C THR A 72 -3.06 -1.54 15.71
N ILE A 73 -2.37 -2.57 15.25
CA ILE A 73 -2.55 -3.15 13.92
C ILE A 73 -3.50 -4.35 14.06
N PRO A 74 -4.63 -4.37 13.34
CA PRO A 74 -5.54 -5.52 13.37
C PRO A 74 -4.82 -6.83 12.96
N PRO A 75 -5.12 -7.98 13.58
CA PRO A 75 -4.48 -9.24 13.26
C PRO A 75 -4.55 -9.66 11.78
N GLU A 76 -5.65 -9.30 11.13
CA GLU A 76 -5.99 -9.54 9.74
C GLU A 76 -5.33 -8.58 8.75
N ALA A 77 -4.75 -7.47 9.23
CA ALA A 77 -4.06 -6.54 8.35
C ALA A 77 -2.78 -7.18 7.79
N GLU A 78 -2.64 -7.08 6.48
CA GLU A 78 -1.51 -7.61 5.70
C GLU A 78 -0.74 -6.50 4.99
N GLY A 79 -1.24 -5.27 5.01
CA GLY A 79 -0.57 -4.10 4.50
C GLY A 79 -0.68 -2.88 5.42
N ILE A 80 0.30 -1.99 5.30
CA ILE A 80 0.27 -0.64 5.84
C ILE A 80 0.62 0.30 4.70
N ILE A 81 -0.21 1.32 4.47
CA ILE A 81 0.00 2.35 3.48
C ILE A 81 0.12 3.69 4.20
N LEU A 82 1.28 4.33 4.04
CA LEU A 82 1.50 5.73 4.42
C LEU A 82 1.11 6.61 3.24
N LEU A 83 0.14 7.50 3.43
CA LEU A 83 -0.40 8.35 2.37
C LEU A 83 -0.03 9.81 2.62
N ASN A 84 0.64 10.43 1.65
CA ASN A 84 0.74 11.88 1.54
C ASN A 84 -0.43 12.45 0.71
N ILE A 85 -0.92 11.69 -0.27
CA ILE A 85 -2.22 11.93 -0.92
C ILE A 85 -3.12 10.71 -0.71
N ASN A 86 -4.40 10.92 -0.45
CA ASN A 86 -5.38 9.84 -0.35
C ASN A 86 -5.81 9.35 -1.75
N SER A 87 -4.87 8.72 -2.44
CA SER A 87 -5.01 8.14 -3.78
C SER A 87 -4.03 6.99 -3.98
N PHE A 88 -4.56 5.78 -4.12
CA PHE A 88 -3.82 4.52 -4.17
C PHE A 88 -4.19 3.70 -5.42
N ALA A 89 -3.30 2.81 -5.87
CA ALA A 89 -3.56 1.83 -6.94
C ALA A 89 -4.31 2.37 -8.19
N GLY A 90 -3.89 3.53 -8.70
CA GLY A 90 -4.50 4.12 -9.89
C GLY A 90 -5.73 5.01 -9.64
N GLY A 91 -5.87 5.55 -8.42
CA GLY A 91 -6.86 6.58 -8.10
C GLY A 91 -7.87 6.21 -7.03
N VAL A 92 -7.73 5.04 -6.41
CA VAL A 92 -8.60 4.56 -5.33
C VAL A 92 -8.40 5.43 -4.10
N ARG A 93 -9.49 5.98 -3.58
CA ARG A 93 -9.50 6.64 -2.28
C ARG A 93 -9.55 5.57 -1.19
N MET A 94 -8.59 5.60 -0.26
CA MET A 94 -8.39 4.53 0.72
C MET A 94 -9.27 4.70 1.96
N TRP A 95 -9.67 5.92 2.27
CA TRP A 95 -10.56 6.21 3.39
C TRP A 95 -11.36 7.48 3.13
N GLU A 96 -12.52 7.59 3.77
CA GLU A 96 -13.35 8.79 3.78
C GLU A 96 -13.64 9.20 5.23
N ARG A 97 -14.16 10.40 5.41
CA ARG A 97 -14.36 11.03 6.72
C ARG A 97 -15.05 10.10 7.72
N ASP A 98 -14.31 9.71 8.74
CA ASP A 98 -14.82 9.24 10.03
C ASP A 98 -14.84 10.47 10.97
N GLY A 99 -15.89 10.64 11.77
CA GLY A 99 -16.05 11.77 12.69
C GLY A 99 -14.90 11.99 13.69
N SER A 100 -13.96 11.05 13.78
CA SER A 100 -12.75 11.09 14.61
C SER A 100 -11.55 11.77 13.93
N TYR A 101 -11.48 11.77 12.60
CA TYR A 101 -10.31 12.26 11.84
C TYR A 101 -10.72 13.38 10.87
N GLY A 102 -9.80 14.32 10.63
CA GLY A 102 -10.00 15.42 9.67
C GLY A 102 -10.14 14.94 8.22
N MET A 103 -10.24 15.86 7.26
CA MET A 103 -10.11 15.47 5.85
C MET A 103 -8.63 15.22 5.53
N SER A 104 -8.33 14.12 4.84
CA SER A 104 -7.00 13.92 4.25
C SER A 104 -6.61 15.11 3.38
N SER A 105 -5.41 15.63 3.60
CA SER A 105 -4.85 16.73 2.83
C SER A 105 -3.34 16.55 2.70
N MET A 106 -2.79 16.79 1.52
CA MET A 106 -1.33 16.80 1.31
C MET A 106 -0.66 18.11 1.77
N GLN A 107 -1.43 19.03 2.36
CA GLN A 107 -0.99 20.38 2.73
C GLN A 107 -1.14 20.65 4.23
N ASP A 108 -1.60 19.68 5.01
CA ASP A 108 -1.77 19.82 6.47
C ASP A 108 -0.49 19.50 7.26
N GLY A 109 0.57 19.04 6.58
CA GLY A 109 1.84 18.65 7.20
C GLY A 109 1.79 17.27 7.87
N MET A 110 0.73 16.49 7.62
CA MET A 110 0.51 15.17 8.19
C MET A 110 0.68 14.07 7.13
N VAL A 111 0.74 12.82 7.59
CA VAL A 111 0.72 11.61 6.75
C VAL A 111 -0.37 10.70 7.29
N ASP A 112 -1.27 10.23 6.42
CA ASP A 112 -2.29 9.28 6.84
C ASP A 112 -1.71 7.86 6.89
N ILE A 113 -2.14 7.08 7.87
CA ILE A 113 -1.77 5.67 8.00
C ILE A 113 -3.03 4.83 7.79
N VAL A 114 -3.02 4.02 6.74
CA VAL A 114 -4.12 3.08 6.43
C VAL A 114 -3.61 1.66 6.54
N VAL A 115 -4.39 0.79 7.19
CA VAL A 115 -4.15 -0.66 7.21
C VAL A 115 -5.04 -1.34 6.18
N VAL A 116 -4.49 -2.36 5.51
CA VAL A 116 -5.14 -3.12 4.42
C VAL A 116 -5.05 -4.60 4.67
#